data_AF-A0A0U5ARV9-F1
#
_entry.id   AF-A0A0U5ARV9-F1
#
_cell.length_a   1.000
_cell.length_b   1.000
_cell.length_c   1.000
_cell.angle_alpha   90.00
_cell.angle_beta   90.00
_cell.angle_gamma   90.00
#
_symmetry.space_group_name_H-M   'P 1'
#
loop_
_entity.id
_entity.type
_entity.pdbx_description
1 polymer ?
#
loop_
_entity_poly.entity_id
_entity_poly.type
_entity_poly.pdbx_seq_one_letter_code
_entity_poly.pdbx_strand_id
1 'polypeptide(L)'
;MRIERPNSVQPVNPYRQQEQRQEETRAYGKRDQLEISSEALEMQRDQETEAERAARIGELKEQVQGGTYQVDAKRIAEKLLRYEL
;
A
#
# COMPACT_ATOMS: atom_id res chain seq x y z
N MET A 1 -20.54 -28.30 69.64
CA MET A 1 -20.34 -27.33 68.54
C MET A 1 -19.54 -28.01 67.43
N ARG A 2 -20.09 -28.10 66.21
CA ARG A 2 -19.39 -28.57 65.01
C ARG A 2 -18.80 -27.33 64.33
N ILE A 3 -17.49 -27.33 64.10
CA ILE A 3 -16.80 -26.23 63.40
C ILE A 3 -16.48 -26.72 62.00
N GLU A 4 -17.17 -26.17 61.01
CA GLU A 4 -16.90 -26.38 59.59
C GLU A 4 -15.66 -25.57 59.20
N ARG A 5 -14.73 -26.19 58.45
CA ARG A 5 -13.57 -25.49 57.88
C ARG A 5 -13.96 -25.02 56.47
N PRO A 6 -14.01 -23.71 56.17
CA PRO A 6 -14.33 -23.24 54.83
C PRO A 6 -13.09 -23.29 53.93
N ASN A 7 -13.31 -23.67 52.69
CA ASN A 7 -12.51 -23.44 51.48
C ASN A 7 -11.06 -23.00 51.66
N SER A 8 -10.13 -23.90 51.33
CA SER A 8 -8.76 -23.59 50.98
C SER A 8 -8.72 -22.68 49.74
N VAL A 9 -8.52 -21.37 49.96
CA VAL A 9 -8.18 -20.43 48.89
C VAL A 9 -6.76 -20.76 48.44
N GLN A 10 -6.63 -21.36 47.26
CA GLN A 10 -5.32 -21.61 46.65
C GLN A 10 -4.67 -20.26 46.31
N PRO A 11 -3.41 -20.00 46.71
CA PRO A 11 -2.73 -18.77 46.33
C PRO A 11 -2.49 -18.77 44.83
N VAL A 12 -3.22 -17.91 44.11
CA VAL A 12 -3.00 -17.65 42.70
C VAL A 12 -1.63 -17.02 42.55
N ASN A 13 -0.69 -17.75 41.95
CA ASN A 13 0.70 -17.34 41.87
C ASN A 13 0.82 -16.18 40.85
N PRO A 14 1.15 -14.94 41.27
CA PRO A 14 1.08 -13.74 40.42
C PRO A 14 2.03 -13.81 39.21
N TYR A 15 3.08 -14.64 39.31
CA TYR A 15 4.03 -14.88 38.23
C TYR A 15 3.40 -15.55 37.01
N ARG A 16 2.42 -16.47 37.19
CA ARG A 16 1.74 -17.13 36.08
C ARG A 16 0.83 -16.19 35.28
N GLN A 17 0.24 -15.20 35.95
CA GLN A 17 -0.54 -14.15 35.28
C GLN A 17 0.33 -13.23 34.43
N GLN A 18 1.60 -13.04 34.83
CA GLN A 18 2.53 -12.19 34.11
C GLN A 18 3.00 -12.85 32.81
N GLU A 19 3.22 -14.17 32.81
CA GLU A 19 3.53 -14.94 31.60
C GLU A 19 2.38 -14.91 30.59
N GLN A 20 1.13 -15.10 31.06
CA GLN A 20 -0.07 -15.02 30.19
C GLN A 20 -0.26 -13.63 29.57
N ARG A 21 -0.09 -12.54 30.35
CA ARG A 21 -0.14 -11.17 29.79
C ARG A 21 0.98 -10.91 28.79
N GLN A 22 2.16 -11.49 29.00
CA GLN A 22 3.29 -11.31 28.10
C GLN A 22 3.07 -12.05 26.77
N GLU A 23 2.39 -13.19 26.78
CA GLU A 23 1.97 -13.90 25.55
C GLU A 23 0.88 -13.13 24.78
N GLU A 24 -0.11 -12.56 25.47
CA GLU A 24 -1.15 -11.72 24.84
C GLU A 24 -0.57 -10.46 24.18
N THR A 25 0.48 -9.88 24.77
CA THR A 25 1.12 -8.66 24.23
C THR A 25 2.00 -8.94 23.00
N ARG A 26 2.41 -10.20 22.78
CA ARG A 26 3.26 -10.59 21.63
C ARG A 26 2.49 -10.81 20.33
N ALA A 27 1.15 -10.85 20.36
CA ALA A 27 0.36 -11.25 19.21
C ALA A 27 0.04 -10.14 18.19
N TYR A 28 0.27 -8.85 18.50
CA TYR A 28 -0.15 -7.78 17.58
C TYR A 28 0.85 -6.63 17.53
N GLY A 29 2.02 -6.90 16.93
CA GLY A 29 2.71 -5.85 16.19
C GLY A 29 1.80 -5.44 15.04
N LYS A 30 1.13 -4.29 15.15
CA LYS A 30 0.33 -3.71 14.06
C LYS A 30 1.22 -3.68 12.82
N ARG A 31 0.84 -4.41 11.78
CA ARG A 31 1.50 -4.33 10.49
C ARG A 31 1.12 -3.00 9.86
N ASP A 32 2.11 -2.28 9.37
CA ASP A 32 1.84 -1.13 8.51
C ASP A 32 1.10 -1.64 7.27
N GLN A 33 -0.12 -1.15 7.06
CA GLN A 33 -0.94 -1.48 5.91
C GLN A 33 -1.12 -0.21 5.07
N LEU A 34 -0.75 -0.29 3.80
CA LEU A 34 -1.00 0.74 2.82
C LEU A 34 -2.28 0.36 2.06
N GLU A 35 -3.32 1.19 2.16
CA GLU A 35 -4.54 1.06 1.35
C GLU A 35 -4.56 2.18 0.30
N ILE A 36 -4.72 1.81 -0.97
CA ILE A 36 -4.92 2.79 -2.05
C ILE A 36 -6.40 3.16 -2.05
N SER A 37 -6.71 4.46 -2.02
CA SER A 37 -8.11 4.90 -2.04
C SER A 37 -8.81 4.47 -3.33
N SER A 38 -10.11 4.20 -3.25
CA SER A 38 -10.94 3.91 -4.44
C SER A 38 -10.88 5.05 -5.46
N GLU A 39 -10.85 6.29 -4.98
CA GLU A 39 -10.70 7.48 -5.81
C GLU A 39 -9.36 7.50 -6.56
N ALA A 40 -8.25 7.15 -5.90
CA ALA A 40 -6.94 7.09 -6.56
C ALA A 40 -6.88 5.98 -7.62
N LEU A 41 -7.55 4.85 -7.40
CA LEU A 41 -7.70 3.79 -8.40
C LEU A 41 -8.53 4.23 -9.60
N GLU A 42 -9.57 5.03 -9.38
CA GLU A 42 -10.38 5.61 -10.46
C GLU A 42 -9.57 6.63 -11.27
N MET A 43 -8.83 7.54 -10.61
CA MET A 43 -7.94 8.48 -11.30
C MET A 43 -6.85 7.76 -12.13
N GLN A 44 -6.37 6.59 -11.68
CA GLN A 44 -5.43 5.78 -12.46
C GLN A 44 -6.08 5.22 -13.73
N ARG A 45 -7.38 4.92 -13.72
CA ARG A 45 -8.10 4.38 -14.88
C ARG A 45 -8.33 5.42 -15.98
N ASP A 46 -8.30 6.71 -15.65
CA ASP A 46 -8.41 7.81 -16.62
C ASP A 46 -7.12 8.00 -17.46
N GLN A 47 -6.10 7.16 -17.25
CA GLN A 47 -4.92 7.13 -18.11
C GLN A 47 -5.23 6.44 -19.44
N GLU A 48 -4.59 6.94 -20.51
CA GLU A 48 -4.64 6.39 -21.88
C GLU A 48 -4.59 4.85 -21.83
N THR A 49 -5.56 4.20 -22.47
CA THR A 49 -5.68 2.74 -22.37
C THR A 49 -4.45 2.06 -22.97
N GLU A 50 -4.14 0.83 -22.54
CA GLU A 50 -2.97 0.10 -23.09
C GLU A 50 -3.04 -0.05 -24.62
N ALA A 51 -4.26 -0.19 -25.17
CA ALA A 51 -4.49 -0.28 -26.61
C ALA A 51 -4.17 1.02 -27.35
N GLU A 52 -4.66 2.16 -26.85
CA GLU A 52 -4.35 3.49 -27.42
C GLU A 52 -2.85 3.79 -27.35
N ARG A 53 -2.23 3.47 -26.21
CA ARG A 53 -0.78 3.60 -26.03
C ARG A 53 0.00 2.74 -27.02
N ALA A 54 -0.42 1.50 -27.24
CA ALA A 54 0.23 0.60 -28.19
C ALA A 54 0.13 1.11 -29.63
N ALA A 55 -1.05 1.60 -30.04
CA ALA A 55 -1.27 2.20 -31.35
C ALA A 55 -0.37 3.42 -31.57
N ARG A 56 -0.34 4.34 -30.61
CA ARG A 56 0.52 5.53 -30.64
C ARG A 56 2.01 5.20 -30.76
N ILE A 57 2.47 4.16 -30.04
CA ILE A 57 3.86 3.69 -30.15
C ILE A 57 4.14 3.13 -31.55
N GLY A 58 3.19 2.41 -32.15
CA GLY A 58 3.29 1.92 -33.52
C GLY A 58 3.52 3.05 -34.52
N GLU A 59 2.65 4.07 -34.50
CA GLU A 59 2.77 5.24 -35.37
C GLU A 59 4.12 5.97 -35.21
N LEU A 60 4.56 6.16 -33.96
CA LEU A 60 5.85 6.79 -33.69
C LEU A 60 7.03 5.97 -34.22
N LYS A 61 6.98 4.64 -34.11
CA LYS A 61 8.02 3.76 -34.67
C LYS A 61 8.09 3.87 -36.19
N GLU A 62 6.94 3.90 -36.87
CA GLU A 62 6.89 4.08 -38.32
C GLU A 62 7.50 5.42 -38.75
N GLN A 63 7.16 6.52 -38.06
CA GLN A 63 7.73 7.84 -38.34
C GLN A 63 9.25 7.89 -38.12
N VAL A 64 9.74 7.24 -37.05
CA VAL A 64 11.17 7.18 -36.76
C VAL A 64 11.90 6.35 -37.82
N GLN A 65 11.36 5.19 -38.21
CA GLN A 65 11.96 4.36 -39.26
C GLN A 65 11.93 5.04 -40.64
N GLY A 66 10.85 5.76 -40.94
CA GLY A 66 10.71 6.54 -42.17
C GLY A 66 11.51 7.85 -42.19
N GLY A 67 12.17 8.22 -41.08
CA GLY A 67 12.92 9.48 -40.96
C GLY A 67 12.06 10.74 -40.98
N THR A 68 10.75 10.61 -40.78
CA THR A 68 9.78 11.72 -40.77
C THR A 68 9.45 12.20 -39.36
N TYR A 69 9.93 11.51 -38.32
CA TYR A 69 9.74 11.94 -36.94
C TYR A 69 10.50 13.23 -36.65
N GLN A 70 9.75 14.27 -36.27
CA GLN A 70 10.31 15.57 -35.94
C GLN A 70 10.21 15.85 -34.44
N VAL A 71 11.36 16.15 -33.83
CA VAL A 71 11.43 16.51 -32.42
C VAL A 71 10.91 17.94 -32.23
N ASP A 72 9.78 18.07 -31.55
CA ASP A 72 9.20 19.37 -31.21
C ASP A 72 9.81 19.90 -29.89
N ALA A 73 10.75 20.84 -30.02
CA ALA A 73 11.44 21.45 -28.89
C ALA A 73 10.48 22.22 -27.96
N LYS A 74 9.41 22.82 -28.49
CA LYS A 74 8.43 23.55 -27.69
C LYS A 74 7.65 22.57 -26.80
N ARG A 75 7.20 21.45 -27.36
CA ARG A 75 6.55 20.38 -26.57
C ARG A 75 7.45 19.80 -25.50
N ILE A 76 8.75 19.69 -25.76
CA ILE A 76 9.72 19.24 -24.75
C ILE A 76 9.79 20.26 -23.60
N ALA A 77 9.98 21.54 -23.91
CA ALA A 77 10.05 22.59 -22.91
C ALA A 77 8.77 22.68 -22.06
N GLU A 78 7.60 22.60 -22.70
CA GLU A 78 6.30 22.59 -22.01
C GLU A 78 6.17 21.39 -21.06
N LYS A 79 6.62 20.20 -21.46
CA LYS A 79 6.58 19.01 -20.60
C LYS A 79 7.54 19.10 -19.42
N LEU A 80 8.75 19.63 -19.65
CA LEU A 80 9.73 19.84 -18.58
C LEU A 80 9.20 20.83 -17.55
N LEU A 81 8.64 21.96 -18.00
CA LEU A 81 8.04 22.96 -17.10
C LEU A 81 6.86 22.39 -16.30
N ARG A 82 6.01 21.55 -16.92
CA ARG A 82 4.88 20.92 -16.23
C ARG A 82 5.30 19.84 -15.23
N TYR A 83 6.44 19.19 -15.43
CA TYR A 83 6.90 18.15 -14.52
C TYR A 83 7.49 18.71 -13.22
N GLU A 84 8.04 19.93 -13.27
CA GLU A 84 8.66 20.63 -12.13
C GLU A 84 7.67 21.50 -11.34
N LEU A 85 6.41 21.64 -11.78
CA LEU A 85 5.34 22.39 -11.13
C LEU A 85 4.25 21.45 -10.61
#